data_AF-A0A9P5HH49-F1
#
_entry.id   AF-A0A9P5HH49-F1
#
_cell.length_a   1.000
_cell.length_b   1.000
_cell.length_c   1.000
_cell.angle_alpha   90.00
_cell.angle_beta   90.00
_cell.angle_gamma   90.00
#
_symmetry.space_group_name_H-M   'P 1'
#
loop_
_entity.id
_entity.type
_entity.pdbx_description
1 polymer ?
#
loop_
_entity_poly.entity_id
_entity_poly.type
_entity_poly.pdbx_seq_one_letter_code
_entity_poly.pdbx_strand_id
1 'polypeptide(L)'
;MSDTPPMSTNIADEELKPQESYLKHLDTLRDMIANDHFGGEMPTQIVDQWVKVLEPGGEIEVPAGVKGFYGGSLRSSIPIEVARGSYKFITHETVEKGKIDKYARRMLIALSLLDIDTLVNQDPNLGALALWHIALAQVRLPDRAEMLGKTLIQYQDVRPKSKLSDSKLPQPDRLKTRLTAMAKDIDNEPALNLLINWHPF
;
A
#
# COMPACT_ATOMS: atom_id res chain seq x y z
N MET A 1 18.22 42.41 3.72
CA MET A 1 18.17 41.19 4.55
C MET A 1 17.01 40.38 3.98
N SER A 2 17.33 39.37 3.17
CA SER A 2 16.33 38.54 2.51
C SER A 2 16.20 37.25 3.30
N ASP A 3 15.03 37.04 3.90
CA ASP A 3 14.67 35.80 4.57
C ASP A 3 14.28 34.77 3.52
N THR A 4 15.20 33.87 3.23
CA THR A 4 14.88 32.62 2.51
C THR A 4 14.31 31.64 3.54
N PRO A 5 13.11 31.05 3.33
CA PRO A 5 12.63 29.98 4.18
C PRO A 5 13.55 28.76 4.02
N PRO A 6 13.83 27.99 5.09
CA PRO A 6 14.64 26.79 4.96
C PRO A 6 13.94 25.80 4.04
N MET A 7 14.65 25.44 2.96
CA MET A 7 14.30 24.36 2.04
C MET A 7 14.06 23.07 2.82
N SER A 8 12.90 22.47 2.54
CA SER A 8 12.60 21.04 2.48
C SER A 8 13.65 20.15 3.15
N THR A 9 13.34 19.67 4.35
CA THR A 9 14.01 18.51 4.91
C THR A 9 13.78 17.32 3.99
N ASN A 10 14.77 17.04 3.14
CA ASN A 10 15.02 15.71 2.59
C ASN A 10 15.24 14.75 3.76
N ILE A 11 14.15 14.24 4.33
CA ILE A 11 14.21 13.01 5.10
C ILE A 11 14.20 11.94 4.02
N ALA A 12 15.36 11.36 3.74
CA ALA A 12 15.39 10.01 3.17
C ALA A 12 14.48 9.18 4.07
N ASP A 13 13.31 8.80 3.58
CA ASP A 13 12.40 7.95 4.34
C ASP A 13 13.15 6.64 4.58
N GLU A 14 13.82 6.53 5.74
CA GLU A 14 14.27 5.25 6.26
C GLU A 14 13.06 4.33 6.24
N GLU A 15 13.19 3.19 5.56
CA GLU A 15 12.17 2.15 5.59
C GLU A 15 12.05 1.65 7.03
N LEU A 16 11.05 2.19 7.73
CA LEU A 16 10.72 1.78 9.08
C LEU A 16 10.40 0.30 9.09
N LYS A 17 10.90 -0.41 10.10
CA LYS A 17 10.44 -1.79 10.34
C LYS A 17 8.94 -1.76 10.65
N PRO A 18 8.20 -2.86 10.39
CA PRO A 18 6.76 -2.90 10.61
C PRO A 18 6.33 -2.40 12.00
N GLN A 19 7.03 -2.81 13.07
CA GLN A 19 6.71 -2.38 14.43
C GLN A 19 6.93 -0.87 14.65
N GLU A 20 7.99 -0.31 14.07
CA GLU A 20 8.30 1.12 14.18
C GLU A 20 7.25 1.94 13.43
N SER A 21 6.83 1.46 12.25
CA SER A 21 5.76 2.07 11.47
C SER A 21 4.43 2.04 12.23
N TYR A 22 4.08 0.91 12.84
CA TYR A 22 2.89 0.77 13.68
C TYR A 22 2.83 1.85 14.78
N LEU A 23 3.91 1.97 15.56
CA LEU A 23 4.00 2.93 16.66
C LEU A 23 3.95 4.37 16.17
N LYS A 24 4.67 4.70 15.08
CA LYS A 24 4.72 6.04 14.51
C LYS A 24 3.36 6.49 13.96
N HIS A 25 2.60 5.57 13.38
CA HIS A 25 1.38 5.89 12.64
C HIS A 25 0.09 5.45 13.33
N LEU A 26 0.13 5.11 14.61
CA LEU A 26 -1.00 4.55 15.36
C LEU A 26 -2.30 5.36 15.21
N ASP A 27 -2.23 6.68 15.38
CA ASP A 27 -3.41 7.54 15.26
C ASP A 27 -3.92 7.65 13.82
N THR A 28 -3.02 7.59 12.84
CA THR A 28 -3.41 7.58 11.42
C THR A 28 -4.07 6.26 11.05
N LEU A 29 -3.56 5.13 11.55
CA LEU A 29 -4.17 3.80 11.37
C LEU A 29 -5.56 3.75 11.99
N ARG A 30 -5.73 4.30 13.20
CA ARG A 30 -7.04 4.43 13.85
C ARG A 30 -8.02 5.24 13.01
N ASP A 31 -7.59 6.40 12.51
CA ASP A 31 -8.41 7.25 11.64
C ASP A 31 -8.78 6.55 10.32
N MET A 32 -7.82 5.86 9.70
CA MET A 32 -8.06 5.08 8.49
C MET A 32 -9.08 3.96 8.72
N ILE A 33 -8.98 3.22 9.82
CA ILE A 33 -9.95 2.16 10.12
C ILE A 33 -11.34 2.77 10.35
N ALA A 34 -11.44 3.83 11.15
CA ALA A 34 -12.71 4.46 11.46
C ALA A 34 -13.38 5.06 10.21
N ASN A 35 -12.64 5.85 9.45
CA ASN A 35 -13.21 6.70 8.39
C ASN A 35 -13.06 6.08 7.01
N ASP A 36 -11.87 5.56 6.68
CA ASP A 36 -11.61 5.07 5.33
C ASP A 36 -12.19 3.67 5.15
N HIS A 37 -12.01 2.78 6.12
CA HIS A 37 -12.51 1.40 6.06
C HIS A 37 -14.01 1.34 6.43
N PHE A 38 -14.39 1.79 7.64
CA PHE A 38 -15.77 1.68 8.12
C PHE A 38 -16.71 2.85 7.76
N GLY A 39 -16.21 3.96 7.21
CA GLY A 39 -17.08 5.08 6.80
C GLY A 39 -17.63 5.93 7.95
N GLY A 40 -17.06 5.85 9.16
CA GLY A 40 -17.39 6.72 10.30
C GLY A 40 -18.54 6.23 11.20
N GLU A 41 -19.15 5.08 10.92
CA GLU A 41 -20.33 4.59 11.66
C GLU A 41 -19.99 3.59 12.78
N MET A 42 -18.73 3.19 12.90
CA MET A 42 -18.32 2.10 13.78
C MET A 42 -18.01 2.56 15.21
N PRO A 43 -18.42 1.82 16.26
CA PRO A 43 -18.03 2.13 17.63
C PRO A 43 -16.51 2.13 17.81
N THR A 44 -15.99 3.09 18.59
CA THR A 44 -14.56 3.27 18.85
C THR A 44 -13.87 2.01 19.38
N GLN A 45 -14.58 1.21 20.20
CA GLN A 45 -14.07 -0.05 20.74
C GLN A 45 -13.73 -1.07 19.64
N ILE A 46 -14.53 -1.13 18.57
CA ILE A 46 -14.27 -2.03 17.43
C ILE A 46 -13.10 -1.51 16.60
N VAL A 47 -13.00 -0.20 16.42
CA VAL A 47 -11.84 0.43 15.78
C VAL A 47 -10.56 0.10 16.55
N ASP A 48 -10.56 0.26 17.86
CA ASP A 48 -9.39 -0.05 18.70
C ASP A 48 -9.02 -1.53 18.66
N GLN A 49 -9.98 -2.45 18.56
CA GLN A 49 -9.70 -3.87 18.36
C GLN A 49 -8.99 -4.13 17.03
N TRP A 50 -9.46 -3.51 15.94
CA TRP A 50 -8.80 -3.60 14.63
C TRP A 50 -7.38 -3.03 14.66
N VAL A 51 -7.18 -1.88 15.32
CA VAL A 51 -5.85 -1.29 15.50
C VAL A 51 -4.92 -2.23 16.26
N LYS A 52 -5.41 -2.95 17.28
CA LYS A 52 -4.58 -3.93 18.00
C LYS A 52 -4.25 -5.15 17.15
N VAL A 53 -5.18 -5.63 16.31
CA VAL A 53 -4.93 -6.76 15.40
C VAL A 53 -3.85 -6.43 14.36
N LEU A 54 -3.73 -5.16 14.00
CA LEU A 54 -2.69 -4.67 13.10
C LEU A 54 -1.29 -4.65 13.72
N GLU A 55 -1.14 -4.83 15.03
CA GLU A 55 0.17 -4.83 15.69
C GLU A 55 1.06 -5.97 15.16
N PRO A 56 2.20 -5.65 14.53
CA PRO A 56 3.15 -6.66 14.08
C PRO A 56 3.63 -7.53 15.25
N GLY A 57 3.51 -8.85 15.11
CA GLY A 57 3.88 -9.79 16.19
C GLY A 57 2.94 -9.81 17.40
N GLY A 58 1.84 -9.06 17.41
CA GLY A 58 0.88 -9.08 18.51
C GLY A 58 0.28 -10.47 18.76
N GLU A 59 -0.15 -10.78 19.98
CA GLU A 59 -0.58 -12.13 20.37
C GLU A 59 -2.08 -12.40 20.14
N ILE A 60 -2.83 -11.45 19.56
CA ILE A 60 -4.26 -11.62 19.35
C ILE A 60 -4.52 -12.85 18.47
N GLU A 61 -5.22 -13.83 19.06
CA GLU A 61 -5.57 -15.05 18.37
C GLU A 61 -6.50 -14.76 17.19
N VAL A 62 -6.07 -15.21 16.01
CA VAL A 62 -6.91 -15.26 14.83
C VAL A 62 -7.72 -16.57 14.91
N PRO A 63 -9.05 -16.54 14.73
CA PRO A 63 -9.86 -17.76 14.77
C PRO A 63 -9.34 -18.83 13.81
N ALA A 64 -9.12 -20.04 14.32
CA ALA A 64 -8.61 -21.15 13.52
C ALA A 64 -9.55 -21.47 12.34
N GLY A 65 -8.96 -21.70 11.15
CA GLY A 65 -9.71 -22.02 9.93
C GLY A 65 -10.30 -20.81 9.19
N VAL A 66 -10.27 -19.61 9.78
CA VAL A 66 -10.66 -18.38 9.08
C VAL A 66 -9.50 -17.91 8.20
N LYS A 67 -9.73 -17.90 6.89
CA LYS A 67 -8.78 -17.40 5.91
C LYS A 67 -9.06 -15.94 5.60
N GLY A 68 -8.00 -15.16 5.41
CA GLY A 68 -8.08 -13.80 4.90
C GLY A 68 -8.32 -13.75 3.40
N PHE A 69 -8.01 -12.60 2.81
CA PHE A 69 -8.17 -12.37 1.38
C PHE A 69 -7.49 -13.47 0.55
N TYR A 70 -8.20 -13.94 -0.47
CA TYR A 70 -7.71 -14.93 -1.43
C TYR A 70 -7.17 -16.23 -0.79
N GLY A 71 -7.64 -16.56 0.42
CA GLY A 71 -7.30 -17.80 1.10
C GLY A 71 -6.00 -17.76 1.93
N GLY A 72 -5.39 -16.60 2.09
CA GLY A 72 -4.14 -16.42 2.82
C GLY A 72 -4.32 -16.15 4.32
N SER A 73 -3.22 -15.79 4.99
CA SER A 73 -3.21 -15.39 6.40
C SER A 73 -4.16 -14.23 6.66
N LEU A 74 -5.08 -14.37 7.63
CA LEU A 74 -5.99 -13.28 8.01
C LEU A 74 -5.19 -12.06 8.49
N ARG A 75 -4.17 -12.27 9.31
CA ARG A 75 -3.34 -11.19 9.86
C ARG A 75 -2.65 -10.38 8.77
N SER A 76 -2.06 -11.06 7.78
CA SER A 76 -1.41 -10.39 6.64
C SER A 76 -2.41 -9.76 5.66
N SER A 77 -3.69 -10.16 5.74
CA SER A 77 -4.74 -9.63 4.87
C SER A 77 -5.33 -8.31 5.37
N ILE A 78 -5.39 -8.10 6.69
CA ILE A 78 -6.01 -6.91 7.28
C ILE A 78 -5.28 -5.61 6.87
N PRO A 79 -3.95 -5.51 6.89
CA PRO A 79 -3.24 -4.33 6.36
C PRO A 79 -3.62 -4.00 4.91
N ILE A 80 -3.76 -5.02 4.06
CA ILE A 80 -4.17 -4.86 2.65
C ILE A 80 -5.62 -4.38 2.57
N GLU A 81 -6.51 -4.88 3.43
CA GLU A 81 -7.90 -4.47 3.51
C GLU A 81 -8.06 -3.00 3.93
N VAL A 82 -7.28 -2.58 4.93
CA VAL A 82 -7.25 -1.18 5.38
C VAL A 82 -6.73 -0.28 4.27
N ALA A 83 -5.67 -0.67 3.57
CA ALA A 83 -5.17 0.07 2.40
C ALA A 83 -6.24 0.16 1.29
N ARG A 84 -6.96 -0.93 1.03
CA ARG A 84 -8.07 -0.94 0.07
C ARG A 84 -9.22 -0.01 0.50
N GLY A 85 -9.46 0.14 1.80
CA GLY A 85 -10.39 1.13 2.35
C GLY A 85 -10.05 2.55 1.90
N SER A 86 -8.78 2.94 1.95
CA SER A 86 -8.32 4.24 1.43
C SER A 86 -8.35 4.32 -0.10
N TYR A 87 -8.10 3.21 -0.80
CA TYR A 87 -8.07 3.16 -2.27
C TYR A 87 -9.39 3.57 -2.93
N LYS A 88 -10.55 3.33 -2.29
CA LYS A 88 -11.86 3.68 -2.87
C LYS A 88 -12.03 5.18 -3.15
N PHE A 89 -11.37 6.03 -2.38
CA PHE A 89 -11.41 7.49 -2.53
C PHE A 89 -10.52 8.03 -3.66
N ILE A 90 -9.64 7.19 -4.22
CA ILE A 90 -8.75 7.57 -5.34
C ILE A 90 -9.13 6.91 -6.66
N THR A 91 -10.02 5.90 -6.67
CA THR A 91 -10.46 5.24 -7.91
C THR A 91 -11.67 5.86 -8.56
N HIS A 92 -12.55 6.49 -7.80
CA HIS A 92 -13.88 6.87 -8.29
C HIS A 92 -14.24 8.34 -8.10
N GLU A 93 -13.44 9.13 -7.37
CA GLU A 93 -14.01 10.34 -6.77
C GLU A 93 -13.20 11.62 -6.89
N THR A 94 -11.97 11.62 -7.43
CA THR A 94 -11.21 12.87 -7.40
C THR A 94 -10.03 12.99 -8.38
N VAL A 95 -9.98 14.14 -9.06
CA VAL A 95 -8.77 14.68 -9.74
C VAL A 95 -7.97 15.61 -8.81
N GLU A 96 -8.42 15.78 -7.57
CA GLU A 96 -7.81 16.64 -6.57
C GLU A 96 -6.50 16.01 -6.06
N LYS A 97 -5.37 16.57 -6.52
CA LYS A 97 -4.01 16.08 -6.19
C LYS A 97 -3.78 15.92 -4.68
N GLY A 98 -4.33 16.80 -3.85
CA GLY A 98 -4.22 16.71 -2.38
C GLY A 98 -4.90 15.48 -1.77
N LYS A 99 -6.07 15.09 -2.27
CA LYS A 99 -6.73 13.85 -1.83
C LYS A 99 -5.98 12.61 -2.32
N ILE A 100 -5.52 12.63 -3.57
CA ILE A 100 -4.72 11.54 -4.13
C ILE A 100 -3.47 11.30 -3.27
N ASP A 101 -2.71 12.34 -2.95
CA ASP A 101 -1.52 12.25 -2.10
C ASP A 101 -1.88 11.68 -0.70
N LYS A 102 -2.87 12.27 -0.03
CA LYS A 102 -3.33 11.83 1.29
C LYS A 102 -3.63 10.33 1.32
N TYR A 103 -4.47 9.85 0.41
CA TYR A 103 -4.93 8.45 0.43
C TYR A 103 -3.86 7.49 -0.09
N ALA A 104 -3.00 7.89 -1.02
CA ALA A 104 -1.85 7.08 -1.43
C ALA A 104 -0.85 6.90 -0.25
N ARG A 105 -0.56 7.95 0.52
CA ARG A 105 0.28 7.84 1.73
C ARG A 105 -0.36 6.95 2.78
N ARG A 106 -1.68 7.05 3.00
CA ARG A 106 -2.42 6.15 3.89
C ARG A 106 -2.31 4.69 3.47
N MET A 107 -2.44 4.39 2.17
CA MET A 107 -2.20 3.03 1.67
C MET A 107 -0.80 2.52 2.04
N LEU A 108 0.24 3.33 1.83
CA LEU A 108 1.61 2.95 2.19
C LEU A 108 1.79 2.75 3.70
N ILE A 109 1.18 3.59 4.54
CA ILE A 109 1.18 3.43 5.99
C ILE A 109 0.59 2.08 6.39
N ALA A 110 -0.61 1.72 5.89
CA ALA A 110 -1.19 0.42 6.19
C ALA A 110 -0.30 -0.73 5.70
N LEU A 111 0.21 -0.66 4.47
CA LEU A 111 1.00 -1.74 3.88
C LEU A 111 2.39 -1.90 4.52
N SER A 112 2.94 -0.85 5.12
CA SER A 112 4.23 -0.91 5.83
C SER A 112 4.22 -1.79 7.09
N LEU A 113 3.04 -2.21 7.54
CA LEU A 113 2.88 -3.17 8.65
C LEU A 113 3.20 -4.61 8.23
N LEU A 114 3.38 -4.85 6.94
CA LEU A 114 3.75 -6.16 6.39
C LEU A 114 5.27 -6.25 6.24
N ASP A 115 5.84 -7.34 6.73
CA ASP A 115 7.16 -7.80 6.29
C ASP A 115 6.99 -8.44 4.90
N ILE A 116 7.21 -7.64 3.86
CA ILE A 116 6.99 -8.05 2.46
C ILE A 116 7.96 -9.17 2.08
N ASP A 117 9.22 -9.10 2.48
CA ASP A 117 10.24 -10.10 2.14
C ASP A 117 9.88 -11.47 2.74
N THR A 118 9.42 -11.49 3.98
CA THR A 118 8.92 -12.73 4.59
C THR A 118 7.62 -13.19 3.92
N LEU A 119 6.68 -12.28 3.67
CA LEU A 119 5.36 -12.60 3.14
C LEU A 119 5.42 -13.21 1.74
N VAL A 120 6.26 -12.69 0.84
CA VAL A 120 6.36 -13.21 -0.53
C VAL A 120 6.89 -14.64 -0.61
N ASN A 121 7.63 -15.07 0.41
CA ASN A 121 8.15 -16.43 0.51
C ASN A 121 7.14 -17.39 1.15
N GLN A 122 6.37 -16.94 2.14
CA GLN A 122 5.40 -17.78 2.85
C GLN A 122 4.04 -17.88 2.13
N ASP A 123 3.56 -16.77 1.57
CA ASP A 123 2.30 -16.67 0.86
C ASP A 123 2.45 -15.76 -0.37
N PRO A 124 2.90 -16.31 -1.52
CA PRO A 124 3.09 -15.52 -2.74
C PRO A 124 1.83 -14.84 -3.27
N ASN A 125 0.63 -15.34 -2.93
CA ASN A 125 -0.61 -14.68 -3.33
C ASN A 125 -0.78 -13.36 -2.60
N LEU A 126 -0.62 -13.38 -1.27
CA LEU A 126 -0.70 -12.16 -0.47
C LEU A 126 0.49 -11.24 -0.70
N GLY A 127 1.70 -11.79 -0.85
CA GLY A 127 2.89 -11.00 -1.17
C GLY A 127 2.74 -10.21 -2.48
N ALA A 128 2.32 -10.87 -3.56
CA ALA A 128 2.07 -10.18 -4.82
C ALA A 128 0.89 -9.19 -4.73
N LEU A 129 -0.16 -9.49 -3.95
CA LEU A 129 -1.27 -8.57 -3.73
C LEU A 129 -0.84 -7.31 -2.96
N ALA A 130 0.01 -7.46 -1.93
CA ALA A 130 0.57 -6.33 -1.21
C ALA A 130 1.43 -5.46 -2.13
N LEU A 131 2.34 -6.08 -2.90
CA LEU A 131 3.19 -5.40 -3.89
C LEU A 131 2.38 -4.66 -4.97
N TRP A 132 1.27 -5.23 -5.44
CA TRP A 132 0.32 -4.51 -6.29
C TRP A 132 -0.08 -3.21 -5.59
N HIS A 133 -0.66 -3.29 -4.39
CA HIS A 133 -1.25 -2.12 -3.73
C HIS A 133 -0.19 -1.07 -3.37
N ILE A 134 1.04 -1.50 -3.06
CA ILE A 134 2.20 -0.61 -2.89
C ILE A 134 2.48 0.13 -4.20
N ALA A 135 2.56 -0.57 -5.34
CA ALA A 135 2.80 0.06 -6.64
C ALA A 135 1.69 1.05 -7.03
N LEU A 136 0.43 0.74 -6.72
CA LEU A 136 -0.69 1.68 -6.90
C LEU A 136 -0.52 2.95 -6.07
N ALA A 137 -0.07 2.84 -4.83
CA ALA A 137 0.15 4.02 -4.01
C ALA A 137 1.37 4.82 -4.47
N GLN A 138 2.50 4.16 -4.74
CA GLN A 138 3.74 4.82 -5.16
C GLN A 138 3.61 5.53 -6.52
N VAL A 139 2.89 4.97 -7.50
CA VAL A 139 2.69 5.65 -8.80
C VAL A 139 1.95 6.98 -8.66
N ARG A 140 1.23 7.18 -7.55
CA ARG A 140 0.48 8.41 -7.26
C ARG A 140 1.29 9.48 -6.55
N LEU A 141 2.51 9.16 -6.11
CA LEU A 141 3.35 10.02 -5.30
C LEU A 141 4.60 10.43 -6.10
N PRO A 142 4.82 11.73 -6.39
CA PRO A 142 5.95 12.18 -7.20
C PRO A 142 7.32 11.85 -6.60
N ASP A 143 7.40 11.78 -5.27
CA ASP A 143 8.59 11.48 -4.47
C ASP A 143 8.92 9.97 -4.39
N ARG A 144 8.13 9.09 -5.01
CA ARG A 144 8.24 7.63 -4.83
C ARG A 144 8.64 6.85 -6.08
N ALA A 145 9.07 7.52 -7.15
CA ALA A 145 9.45 6.84 -8.39
C ALA A 145 10.54 5.77 -8.17
N GLU A 146 11.62 6.06 -7.45
CA GLU A 146 12.67 5.05 -7.19
C GLU A 146 12.13 3.79 -6.48
N MET A 147 11.30 4.01 -5.45
CA MET A 147 10.67 2.93 -4.69
C MET A 147 9.69 2.12 -5.55
N LEU A 148 8.97 2.79 -6.46
CA LEU A 148 8.13 2.13 -7.46
C LEU A 148 8.94 1.16 -8.32
N GLY A 149 10.12 1.55 -8.79
CA GLY A 149 11.00 0.67 -9.55
C GLY A 149 11.35 -0.61 -8.81
N LYS A 150 11.75 -0.49 -7.53
CA LYS A 150 12.06 -1.65 -6.66
C LYS A 150 10.85 -2.56 -6.47
N THR A 151 9.69 -1.96 -6.18
CA THR A 151 8.43 -2.70 -6.01
C THR A 151 8.01 -3.44 -7.27
N LEU A 152 8.20 -2.85 -8.46
CA LEU A 152 7.85 -3.50 -9.74
C LEU A 152 8.72 -4.72 -10.03
N ILE A 153 10.02 -4.65 -9.71
CA ILE A 153 10.94 -5.79 -9.82
C ILE A 153 10.48 -6.93 -8.89
N GLN A 154 10.28 -6.64 -7.61
CA GLN A 154 9.78 -7.64 -6.66
C GLN A 154 8.43 -8.23 -7.08
N TYR A 155 7.50 -7.39 -7.56
CA TYR A 155 6.21 -7.85 -8.05
C TYR A 155 6.37 -8.85 -9.18
N GLN A 156 7.23 -8.53 -10.15
CA GLN A 156 7.51 -9.38 -11.28
C GLN A 156 8.12 -10.73 -10.86
N ASP A 157 9.02 -10.74 -9.88
CA ASP A 157 9.64 -11.98 -9.38
C ASP A 157 8.65 -12.87 -8.61
N VAL A 158 7.70 -12.27 -7.92
CA VAL A 158 6.73 -12.99 -7.07
C VAL A 158 5.50 -13.41 -7.86
N ARG A 159 5.09 -12.62 -8.87
CA ARG A 159 3.84 -12.84 -9.61
C ARG A 159 3.72 -14.25 -10.21
N PRO A 160 4.75 -14.88 -10.81
CA PRO A 160 4.67 -16.26 -11.32
C PRO A 160 4.42 -17.32 -10.24
N LYS A 161 4.77 -17.02 -8.97
CA LYS A 161 4.57 -17.91 -7.83
C LYS A 161 3.12 -17.83 -7.30
N SER A 162 2.39 -16.77 -7.63
CA SER A 162 0.99 -16.62 -7.27
C SER A 162 0.08 -17.45 -8.17
N LYS A 163 -0.87 -18.15 -7.55
CA LYS A 163 -1.92 -18.95 -8.22
C LYS A 163 -3.14 -18.11 -8.63
N LEU A 164 -3.13 -16.80 -8.38
CA LEU A 164 -4.24 -15.93 -8.74
C LEU A 164 -4.29 -15.67 -10.25
N SER A 165 -5.51 -15.60 -10.78
CA SER A 165 -5.76 -15.28 -12.18
C SER A 165 -5.36 -13.84 -12.50
N ASP A 166 -5.06 -13.56 -13.77
CA ASP A 166 -4.77 -12.20 -14.26
C ASP A 166 -5.87 -11.18 -13.91
N SER A 167 -7.13 -11.63 -13.90
CA SER A 167 -8.28 -10.81 -13.48
C SER A 167 -8.23 -10.38 -12.01
N LYS A 168 -7.64 -11.20 -11.14
CA LYS A 168 -7.49 -10.95 -9.70
C LYS A 168 -6.16 -10.32 -9.34
N LEU A 169 -5.13 -10.53 -10.16
CA LEU A 169 -3.75 -10.09 -9.96
C LEU A 169 -3.07 -9.96 -11.34
N PRO A 170 -2.88 -8.75 -11.91
CA PRO A 170 -2.47 -8.55 -13.28
C PRO A 170 -1.08 -9.13 -13.53
N GLN A 171 -0.86 -9.67 -14.72
CA GLN A 171 0.48 -9.93 -15.20
C GLN A 171 1.26 -8.60 -15.31
N PRO A 172 2.60 -8.65 -15.23
CA PRO A 172 3.42 -7.44 -15.21
C PRO A 172 3.13 -6.45 -16.34
N ASP A 173 2.89 -6.90 -17.58
CA ASP A 173 2.53 -6.03 -18.71
C ASP A 173 1.20 -5.29 -18.51
N ARG A 174 0.20 -6.01 -17.97
CA ARG A 174 -1.11 -5.43 -17.66
C ARG A 174 -0.99 -4.44 -16.50
N LEU A 175 -0.14 -4.72 -15.53
CA LEU A 175 0.18 -3.79 -14.44
C LEU A 175 0.84 -2.52 -14.99
N LYS A 176 1.90 -2.66 -15.81
CA LYS A 176 2.58 -1.52 -16.48
C LYS A 176 1.57 -0.63 -17.20
N THR A 177 0.69 -1.22 -18.00
CA THR A 177 -0.34 -0.49 -18.75
C THR A 177 -1.25 0.32 -17.81
N ARG A 178 -1.73 -0.30 -16.72
CA ARG A 178 -2.60 0.37 -15.74
C ARG A 178 -1.89 1.51 -15.02
N LEU A 179 -0.68 1.27 -14.54
CA LEU A 179 0.11 2.28 -13.82
C LEU A 179 0.50 3.44 -14.74
N THR A 180 0.79 3.16 -16.01
CA THR A 180 1.12 4.19 -17.02
C THR A 180 -0.06 5.13 -17.25
N ALA A 181 -1.28 4.59 -17.37
CA ALA A 181 -2.49 5.40 -17.48
C ALA A 181 -2.66 6.29 -16.23
N MET A 182 -2.53 5.70 -15.03
CA MET A 182 -2.63 6.46 -13.77
C MET A 182 -1.59 7.57 -13.66
N ALA A 183 -0.33 7.31 -14.03
CA ALA A 183 0.73 8.31 -13.98
C ALA A 183 0.45 9.49 -14.93
N LYS A 184 -0.12 9.21 -16.11
CA LYS A 184 -0.56 10.24 -17.08
C LYS A 184 -1.72 11.06 -16.53
N ASP A 185 -2.74 10.41 -15.97
CA ASP A 185 -3.96 11.06 -15.50
C ASP A 185 -3.72 12.08 -14.36
N ILE A 186 -2.60 11.96 -13.64
CA ILE A 186 -2.24 12.83 -12.50
C ILE A 186 -0.99 13.70 -12.76
N ASP A 187 -0.45 13.68 -13.99
CA ASP A 187 0.80 14.35 -14.38
C ASP A 187 2.03 13.95 -13.55
N ASN A 188 2.16 12.68 -13.15
CA ASN A 188 3.35 12.19 -12.42
C ASN A 188 4.47 11.78 -13.40
N GLU A 189 5.19 12.77 -13.94
CA GLU A 189 6.26 12.57 -14.92
C GLU A 189 7.37 11.61 -14.45
N PRO A 190 7.88 11.69 -13.20
CA PRO A 190 8.89 10.74 -12.72
C PRO A 190 8.43 9.27 -12.81
N ALA A 191 7.20 8.99 -12.35
CA ALA A 191 6.65 7.64 -12.42
C ALA A 191 6.38 7.20 -13.86
N LEU A 192 5.87 8.11 -14.71
CA LEU A 192 5.64 7.84 -16.13
C LEU A 192 6.93 7.45 -16.86
N ASN A 193 8.01 8.23 -16.67
CA ASN A 193 9.30 7.95 -17.28
C ASN A 193 9.86 6.60 -16.83
N LEU A 194 9.73 6.27 -15.55
CA LEU A 194 10.12 4.96 -15.04
C LEU A 194 9.32 3.83 -15.70
N LEU A 195 8.00 3.96 -15.79
CA LEU A 195 7.12 2.93 -16.33
C LEU A 195 7.34 2.71 -17.84
N ILE A 196 7.63 3.76 -18.60
CA ILE A 196 7.98 3.65 -20.02
C ILE A 196 9.24 2.78 -20.18
N ASN A 197 10.24 3.00 -19.34
CA ASN A 197 11.54 2.32 -19.39
C ASN A 197 11.58 0.95 -18.69
N TRP A 198 10.59 0.62 -17.87
CA TRP A 198 10.49 -0.71 -17.27
C TRP A 198 10.00 -1.74 -18.30
N HIS A 199 10.77 -2.80 -18.53
CA HIS A 199 10.45 -3.86 -19.48
C HIS A 199 10.23 -5.17 -18.72
N PRO A 200 8.96 -5.55 -18.45
CA PRO A 200 8.68 -6.83 -17.83
C PRO A 200 9.13 -8.00 -18.71
N PHE A 201 9.50 -9.10 -18.07
CA PHE A 201 9.95 -10.37 -18.65
C PHE A 201 9.25 -11.54 -17.95
#